data_AF-A0A914PMR1-F1
#
_entry.id   AF-A0A914PMR1-F1
#
_cell.length_a   1.000
_cell.length_b   1.000
_cell.length_c   1.000
_cell.angle_alpha   90.00
_cell.angle_beta   90.00
_cell.angle_gamma   90.00
#
_symmetry.space_group_name_H-M   'P 1'
#
loop_
_entity.id
_entity.type
_entity.pdbx_description
1 polymer ?
#
loop_
_entity_poly.entity_id
_entity_poly.type
_entity_poly.pdbx_seq_one_letter_code
_entity_poly.pdbx_strand_id
1 'polypeptide(L)'
;MRSVTQNKRFYIFKFKYEDEPILRENPNRFVIFPIQYQDIWSFYKKAVASFWTEEEVDLGKDMADWNRMNDNEKFFISRVLASDGIVNENLLERFSQEVEIPEARCFYGFQIPIENIHSEMY
;
A
#
# COMPACT_ATOMS: atom_id res chain seq x y z
N MET A 1 53.52 18.61 -23.30
CA MET A 1 52.61 17.44 -23.33
C MET A 1 51.50 17.71 -22.33
N ARG A 2 50.25 17.68 -22.80
CA ARG A 2 49.05 18.11 -22.07
C ARG A 2 48.73 17.16 -20.91
N SER A 3 48.59 17.71 -19.70
CA SER A 3 47.98 17.03 -18.56
C SER A 3 46.46 17.02 -18.75
N VAL A 4 45.86 15.85 -18.93
CA VAL A 4 44.42 15.66 -18.80
C VAL A 4 44.17 14.33 -18.11
N THR A 5 43.88 14.39 -16.83
CA THR A 5 43.05 13.38 -16.16
C THR A 5 42.03 14.14 -15.33
N GLN A 6 40.84 14.29 -15.92
CA GLN A 6 39.69 14.95 -15.30
C GLN A 6 39.23 14.16 -14.08
N ASN A 7 39.25 14.81 -12.92
CA ASN A 7 38.49 14.42 -11.73
C ASN A 7 36.98 14.50 -12.05
N LYS A 8 36.34 13.35 -12.32
CA LYS A 8 34.89 13.24 -12.20
C LYS A 8 34.54 12.92 -10.74
N ARG A 9 34.44 13.97 -9.92
CA ARG A 9 33.74 13.87 -8.62
C ARG A 9 32.25 13.74 -8.92
N PHE A 10 31.71 12.54 -8.74
CA PHE A 10 30.28 12.33 -8.62
C PHE A 10 29.82 13.05 -7.35
N TYR A 11 29.05 14.13 -7.50
CA TYR A 11 28.33 14.72 -6.38
C TYR A 11 27.21 13.76 -6.01
N ILE A 12 27.43 13.00 -4.93
CA ILE A 12 26.35 12.29 -4.27
C ILE A 12 25.48 13.37 -3.62
N PHE A 13 24.32 13.65 -4.19
CA PHE A 13 23.28 14.43 -3.49
C PHE A 13 22.97 13.68 -2.20
N LYS A 14 23.35 14.23 -1.05
CA LYS A 14 22.87 13.73 0.24
C LYS A 14 21.40 14.09 0.35
N PHE A 15 20.53 13.09 0.22
CA PHE A 15 19.12 13.23 0.54
C PHE A 15 18.99 13.62 2.02
N LYS A 16 18.26 14.71 2.30
CA LYS A 16 17.93 15.13 3.66
C LYS A 16 16.45 14.91 3.86
N TYR A 17 16.09 14.05 4.81
CA TYR A 17 14.70 13.75 5.17
C TYR A 17 13.92 15.00 5.59
N GLU A 18 14.61 15.98 6.19
CA GLU A 18 14.03 17.24 6.65
C GLU A 18 13.44 18.11 5.52
N ASP A 19 13.95 17.95 4.30
CA ASP A 19 13.49 18.68 3.12
C ASP A 19 12.28 18.01 2.45
N GLU A 20 11.97 16.76 2.82
CA GLU A 20 10.88 15.99 2.22
C GLU A 20 9.56 16.18 3.00
N PRO A 21 8.53 16.84 2.44
CA PRO A 21 7.31 17.16 3.16
C PRO A 21 6.53 15.96 3.71
N ILE A 22 6.70 14.78 3.10
CA ILE A 22 6.04 13.53 3.49
C ILE A 22 6.71 12.91 4.73
N LEU A 23 8.04 13.06 4.85
CA LEU A 23 8.88 12.36 5.81
C LEU A 23 9.35 13.25 6.97
N ARG A 24 9.20 14.57 6.85
CA ARG A 24 9.56 15.50 7.92
C ARG A 24 8.62 15.33 9.11
N GLU A 25 9.20 15.29 10.32
CA GLU A 25 8.43 15.20 11.56
C GLU A 25 7.39 16.31 11.69
N ASN A 26 6.18 15.94 12.15
CA ASN A 26 5.10 16.90 12.37
C ASN A 26 4.54 16.83 13.80
N PRO A 27 5.35 17.20 14.82
CA PRO A 27 5.01 17.01 16.23
C PRO A 27 3.84 17.87 16.72
N ASN A 28 3.31 18.79 15.90
CA ASN A 28 2.29 19.74 16.31
C ASN A 28 0.90 19.44 15.72
N ARG A 29 0.75 18.39 14.90
CA ARG A 29 -0.51 18.09 14.21
C ARG A 29 -1.08 16.73 14.60
N PHE A 30 -1.75 16.69 15.75
CA PHE A 30 -2.44 15.50 16.27
C PHE A 30 -3.90 15.38 15.84
N VAL A 31 -4.47 16.46 15.29
CA VAL A 31 -5.85 16.51 14.81
C VAL A 31 -5.87 16.59 13.29
N ILE A 32 -6.84 15.91 12.67
CA ILE A 32 -6.94 15.83 11.21
C ILE A 32 -7.34 17.18 10.59
N PHE A 33 -8.16 17.96 11.28
CA PHE A 33 -8.61 19.27 10.79
C PHE A 33 -7.69 20.41 11.25
N PRO A 34 -7.47 21.43 10.40
CA PRO A 34 -7.93 21.54 9.02
C PRO A 34 -7.16 20.60 8.07
N ILE A 35 -7.83 20.09 7.02
CA ILE A 35 -7.21 19.25 5.98
C ILE A 35 -6.24 20.10 5.16
N GLN A 36 -4.99 19.65 5.07
CA GLN A 36 -3.92 20.33 4.33
C GLN A 36 -3.70 19.70 2.95
N TYR A 37 -3.83 18.37 2.84
CA TYR A 37 -3.63 17.62 1.59
C TYR A 37 -4.96 17.05 1.08
N GLN A 38 -5.69 17.86 0.32
CA GLN A 38 -7.03 17.53 -0.17
C GLN A 38 -7.04 16.36 -1.16
N ASP A 39 -6.01 16.27 -1.99
CA ASP A 39 -5.78 15.16 -2.91
C ASP A 39 -5.64 13.83 -2.16
N ILE A 40 -4.74 13.76 -1.17
CA ILE A 40 -4.53 12.57 -0.33
C ILE A 40 -5.81 12.23 0.44
N TRP A 41 -6.44 13.24 1.04
CA TRP A 41 -7.70 13.04 1.76
C TRP A 41 -8.82 12.50 0.85
N SER A 42 -8.88 12.94 -0.40
CA SER A 42 -9.84 12.43 -1.38
C SER A 42 -9.62 10.96 -1.70
N PHE A 43 -8.37 10.49 -1.78
CA PHE A 43 -8.06 9.08 -1.94
C PHE A 43 -8.45 8.26 -0.71
N TYR A 44 -8.22 8.78 0.49
CA TYR A 44 -8.70 8.14 1.72
C TYR A 44 -10.21 8.00 1.72
N LYS A 45 -10.94 9.06 1.35
CA LYS A 45 -12.41 8.98 1.25
C LYS A 45 -12.90 8.03 0.17
N LYS A 46 -12.19 7.91 -0.96
CA LYS A 46 -12.48 6.90 -1.98
C LYS A 46 -12.27 5.49 -1.45
N ALA A 47 -11.17 5.23 -0.73
CA ALA A 47 -10.91 3.93 -0.11
C ALA A 47 -12.02 3.57 0.91
N VAL A 48 -12.37 4.51 1.79
CA VAL A 48 -13.47 4.33 2.76
C VAL A 48 -14.81 4.05 2.07
N ALA A 49 -15.09 4.70 0.95
CA ALA A 49 -16.33 4.47 0.19
C ALA A 49 -16.37 3.09 -0.49
N SER A 50 -15.23 2.41 -0.60
CA SER A 50 -15.09 1.06 -1.14
C SER A 50 -14.95 -0.02 -0.06
N PHE A 51 -15.31 0.30 1.20
CA PHE A 51 -15.34 -0.71 2.27
C PHE A 51 -16.30 -1.85 1.92
N TRP A 52 -15.89 -3.07 2.26
CA TRP A 52 -16.67 -4.30 2.11
C TRP A 52 -16.22 -5.30 3.18
N THR A 53 -17.05 -6.31 3.46
CA THR A 53 -16.68 -7.46 4.33
C THR A 53 -16.78 -8.79 3.59
N GLU A 54 -16.06 -9.81 4.06
CA GLU A 54 -16.06 -11.15 3.43
C GLU A 54 -17.47 -11.72 3.26
N GLU A 55 -18.35 -11.48 4.23
CA GLU A 55 -19.71 -12.01 4.23
C GLU A 55 -20.60 -11.41 3.12
N GLU A 56 -20.17 -10.33 2.47
CA GLU A 56 -20.85 -9.76 1.30
C GLU A 56 -20.65 -10.62 0.03
N VAL A 57 -19.73 -11.58 0.04
CA VAL A 57 -19.42 -12.46 -1.11
C VAL A 57 -20.07 -13.84 -0.94
N ASP A 58 -21.11 -14.13 -1.74
CA ASP A 58 -21.78 -15.44 -1.75
C ASP A 58 -21.01 -16.46 -2.60
N LEU A 59 -20.25 -17.35 -1.95
CA LEU A 59 -19.52 -18.46 -2.58
C LEU A 59 -20.34 -19.76 -2.70
N GLY A 60 -21.63 -19.77 -2.34
CA GLY A 60 -22.42 -20.99 -2.23
C GLY A 60 -22.59 -21.77 -3.54
N LYS A 61 -22.42 -21.10 -4.69
CA LYS A 61 -22.56 -21.70 -6.04
C LYS A 61 -21.22 -22.12 -6.63
N ASP A 62 -20.13 -21.50 -6.18
CA ASP A 62 -18.79 -21.63 -6.74
C ASP A 62 -18.25 -23.05 -6.65
N MET A 63 -18.61 -23.81 -5.61
CA MET A 63 -18.20 -25.22 -5.48
C MET A 63 -18.73 -26.10 -6.63
N ALA A 64 -19.91 -25.80 -7.17
CA ALA A 64 -20.44 -26.55 -8.32
C ALA A 64 -19.65 -26.27 -9.60
N ASP A 65 -19.27 -25.01 -9.83
CA ASP A 65 -18.48 -24.61 -10.99
C ASP A 65 -17.02 -25.04 -10.86
N TRP A 66 -16.45 -24.96 -9.66
CA TRP A 66 -15.14 -25.55 -9.35
C TRP A 66 -15.08 -27.02 -9.74
N ASN A 67 -16.10 -27.82 -9.39
CA ASN A 67 -16.12 -29.24 -9.72
C ASN A 67 -16.23 -29.54 -11.23
N ARG A 68 -16.75 -28.60 -12.03
CA ARG A 68 -16.85 -28.71 -13.49
C ARG A 68 -15.56 -28.36 -14.22
N MET A 69 -14.66 -27.62 -13.58
CA MET A 69 -13.38 -27.23 -14.16
C MET A 69 -12.43 -28.42 -14.35
N ASN A 70 -11.59 -28.32 -15.37
CA ASN A 70 -10.51 -29.28 -15.60
C ASN A 70 -9.29 -29.01 -14.71
N ASP A 71 -8.36 -29.96 -14.66
CA ASP A 71 -7.20 -29.90 -13.75
C ASP A 71 -6.28 -28.71 -14.04
N ASN A 72 -6.16 -28.26 -15.29
CA ASN A 72 -5.33 -27.11 -15.63
C ASN A 72 -5.95 -25.79 -15.14
N GLU A 73 -7.27 -25.66 -15.24
CA GLU A 73 -8.02 -24.49 -14.75
C GLU A 73 -7.91 -24.39 -13.23
N LYS A 74 -8.14 -25.50 -12.52
CA LYS A 74 -7.99 -25.56 -11.06
C LYS A 74 -6.56 -25.24 -10.64
N PHE A 75 -5.57 -25.85 -11.30
CA PHE A 75 -4.16 -25.61 -11.02
C PHE A 75 -3.79 -24.14 -11.21
N PHE A 76 -4.29 -23.50 -12.28
CA PHE A 76 -4.06 -22.08 -12.53
C PHE A 76 -4.68 -21.20 -11.43
N ILE A 77 -5.96 -21.39 -11.12
CA ILE A 77 -6.69 -20.56 -10.13
C ILE A 77 -6.07 -20.71 -8.74
N SER A 78 -5.81 -21.94 -8.28
CA SER A 78 -5.18 -22.17 -6.97
C SER A 78 -3.83 -21.46 -6.83
N ARG A 79 -3.08 -21.35 -7.92
CA ARG A 79 -1.77 -20.69 -7.91
C ARG A 79 -1.86 -19.17 -7.88
N VAL A 80 -2.91 -18.59 -8.49
CA VAL A 80 -3.20 -17.16 -8.41
C VAL A 80 -3.60 -16.79 -6.98
N LEU A 81 -4.53 -17.53 -6.38
CA LEU A 81 -4.99 -17.28 -5.01
C LEU A 81 -3.84 -17.36 -3.98
N ALA A 82 -2.93 -18.33 -4.14
CA ALA A 82 -1.77 -18.47 -3.25
C ALA A 82 -0.72 -17.33 -3.36
N SER A 83 -0.79 -16.49 -4.41
CA SER A 83 0.23 -15.45 -4.64
C SER A 83 -0.06 -14.13 -3.93
N ASP A 84 -1.31 -13.88 -3.53
CA ASP A 84 -1.70 -12.55 -3.03
C ASP A 84 -1.27 -12.29 -1.57
N GLY A 85 -1.01 -13.34 -0.80
CA GLY A 85 -0.56 -13.25 0.60
C GLY A 85 0.87 -12.71 0.81
N ILE A 86 1.64 -12.43 -0.25
CA ILE A 86 3.08 -12.05 -0.13
C ILE A 86 3.29 -10.54 0.05
N VAL A 87 2.31 -9.70 -0.27
CA VAL A 87 2.51 -8.24 -0.40
C VAL A 87 2.47 -7.49 0.94
N ASN A 88 2.05 -8.12 2.04
CA ASN A 88 1.44 -7.39 3.15
C ASN A 88 2.37 -6.86 4.26
N GLU A 89 3.58 -7.42 4.44
CA GLU A 89 4.40 -7.08 5.62
C GLU A 89 5.17 -5.74 5.46
N ASN A 90 5.49 -5.33 4.24
CA ASN A 90 6.35 -4.16 3.99
C ASN A 90 5.60 -2.81 4.10
N LEU A 91 4.33 -2.77 3.68
CA LEU A 91 3.49 -1.56 3.73
C LEU A 91 3.25 -1.06 5.16
N LEU A 92 3.05 -2.00 6.10
CA LEU A 92 2.79 -1.69 7.50
C LEU A 92 4.06 -1.31 8.26
N GLU A 93 5.13 -2.10 8.14
CA GLU A 93 6.34 -1.91 8.97
C GLU A 93 7.13 -0.66 8.60
N ARG A 94 7.13 -0.25 7.33
CA ARG A 94 8.01 0.84 6.87
C ARG A 94 7.24 2.11 6.53
N PHE A 95 6.25 2.04 5.65
CA PHE A 95 5.61 3.28 5.17
C PHE A 95 4.72 3.95 6.21
N SER A 96 4.02 3.20 7.05
CA SER A 96 3.18 3.81 8.10
C SER A 96 3.99 4.51 9.19
N GLN A 97 5.26 4.11 9.37
CA GLN A 97 6.18 4.69 10.35
C GLN A 97 6.95 5.90 9.81
N GLU A 98 7.24 5.92 8.51
CA GLU A 98 8.01 6.99 7.88
C GLU A 98 7.15 8.19 7.44
N VAL A 99 5.85 7.98 7.19
CA VAL A 99 4.95 9.03 6.70
C VAL A 99 4.33 9.80 7.86
N GLU A 100 4.66 11.08 7.94
CA GLU A 100 4.24 11.97 9.02
C GLU A 100 2.96 12.77 8.68
N ILE A 101 2.49 12.72 7.43
CA ILE A 101 1.27 13.41 6.98
C ILE A 101 0.02 12.69 7.54
N PRO A 102 -0.81 13.34 8.38
CA PRO A 102 -2.01 12.74 8.97
C PRO A 102 -3.00 12.16 7.95
N GLU A 103 -3.26 12.84 6.83
CA GLU A 103 -4.16 12.37 5.79
C GLU A 103 -3.67 11.06 5.15
N ALA A 104 -2.37 10.93 4.93
CA ALA A 104 -1.75 9.72 4.39
C ALA A 104 -1.76 8.59 5.44
N ARG A 105 -1.52 8.92 6.71
CA ARG A 105 -1.67 7.96 7.82
C ARG A 105 -3.10 7.44 7.96
N CYS A 106 -4.12 8.27 7.71
CA CYS A 106 -5.51 7.80 7.63
C CYS A 106 -5.72 6.83 6.47
N PHE A 107 -5.13 7.10 5.30
CA PHE A 107 -5.17 6.19 4.15
C PHE A 107 -4.54 4.83 4.48
N TYR A 108 -3.27 4.82 4.92
CA TYR A 108 -2.58 3.57 5.28
C TYR A 108 -3.26 2.86 6.46
N GLY A 109 -3.76 3.62 7.44
CA GLY A 109 -4.54 3.09 8.56
C GLY A 109 -5.80 2.35 8.12
N PHE A 110 -6.39 2.73 6.99
CA PHE A 110 -7.55 2.05 6.42
C PHE A 110 -7.17 0.90 5.47
N GLN A 111 -6.00 0.98 4.82
CA GLN A 111 -5.51 -0.11 4.00
C GLN A 111 -5.28 -1.38 4.84
N ILE A 112 -4.69 -1.25 6.03
CA ILE A 112 -4.37 -2.38 6.92
C ILE A 112 -5.58 -3.31 7.20
N PRO A 113 -6.72 -2.81 7.71
CA PRO A 113 -7.87 -3.68 7.94
C PRO A 113 -8.46 -4.25 6.65
N ILE A 114 -8.42 -3.51 5.53
CA ILE A 114 -8.86 -4.03 4.23
C ILE A 114 -7.99 -5.20 3.76
N GLU A 115 -6.67 -5.12 3.94
CA GLU A 115 -5.79 -6.23 3.57
C GLU A 115 -5.99 -7.46 4.47
N ASN A 116 -6.43 -7.27 5.72
CA ASN A 116 -6.85 -8.39 6.57
C ASN A 116 -8.13 -9.06 6.02
N ILE A 117 -9.09 -8.27 5.54
CA ILE A 117 -10.32 -8.78 4.88
C ILE A 117 -9.96 -9.51 3.58
N HIS A 118 -9.03 -8.97 2.77
CA HIS A 118 -8.49 -9.67 1.62
C HIS A 118 -7.89 -11.02 2.02
N SER A 119 -7.09 -11.05 3.09
CA SER A 119 -6.47 -12.29 3.59
C SER A 119 -7.48 -13.31 4.13
N GLU A 120 -8.63 -12.87 4.63
CA GLU A 120 -9.73 -13.76 5.05
C GLU A 120 -10.51 -14.32 3.85
N MET A 121 -10.67 -13.51 2.80
CA MET A 121 -11.36 -13.90 1.57
C MET A 121 -10.59 -14.96 0.75
N TYR A 122 -9.25 -14.97 0.83
CA TYR A 122 -8.40 -15.91 0.08
C TYR A 122 -8.32 -17.31 0.71
#